data_AF-A0A1I6RWS9-F1
#
_entry.id   AF-A0A1I6RWS9-F1
#
_cell.length_a   1.000
_cell.length_b   1.000
_cell.length_c   1.000
_cell.angle_alpha   90.00
_cell.angle_beta   90.00
_cell.angle_gamma   90.00
#
_symmetry.space_group_name_H-M   'P 1'
#
loop_
_entity.id
_entity.type
_entity.pdbx_description
1 polymer ?
#
loop_
_entity_poly.entity_id
_entity_poly.type
_entity_poly.pdbx_seq_one_letter_code
_entity_poly.pdbx_strand_id
1 'polypeptide(L)'
;MAQSNGGSLRLVTLASEIVSAYVSHNHVQSADLPGLLNEVHAAIRGVCDAGQSPPIAKATAQEIRRSINPDFLISFEDGKPYKTLRRHLTLRGLTPEAYRAKWGLASDYPMTAQSYSEQRSQLARSLGLGQPRAAAPEPEAEPAPQPAGKRRARSKEAV
;
A
#
# COMPACT_ATOMS: atom_id res chain seq x y z
N MET A 1 29.16 0.35 -3.89
CA MET A 1 29.16 -0.67 -2.82
C MET A 1 30.24 -0.38 -1.75
N ALA A 2 30.46 0.89 -1.37
CA ALA A 2 31.67 1.33 -0.63
C ALA A 2 31.34 2.18 0.62
N GLN A 3 30.42 1.72 1.47
CA GLN A 3 30.07 2.43 2.72
C GLN A 3 30.24 1.59 4.01
N SER A 4 30.67 0.33 3.90
CA SER A 4 30.76 -0.59 5.05
C SER A 4 32.00 -0.39 5.93
N ASN A 5 33.14 0.06 5.38
CA ASN A 5 34.38 0.15 6.16
C ASN A 5 34.39 1.31 7.18
N GLY A 6 33.73 2.43 6.86
CA GLY A 6 33.66 3.59 7.76
C GLY A 6 32.77 3.35 8.98
N GLY A 7 31.73 2.52 8.84
CA GLY A 7 30.86 2.13 9.95
C GLY A 7 31.60 1.26 10.98
N SER A 8 32.34 0.26 10.51
CA SER A 8 33.14 -0.62 11.38
C SER A 8 34.23 0.14 12.15
N LEU A 9 34.96 1.04 11.48
CA LEU A 9 35.97 1.86 12.16
C LEU A 9 35.35 2.75 13.25
N ARG A 10 34.19 3.35 12.98
CA ARG A 10 33.46 4.17 13.97
C ARG A 10 33.01 3.36 15.19
N LEU A 11 32.54 2.13 14.99
CA LEU A 11 32.13 1.25 16.09
C LEU A 11 33.32 0.86 16.98
N VAL A 12 34.49 0.61 16.37
CA VAL A 12 35.73 0.33 17.09
C VAL A 12 36.18 1.55 17.89
N THR A 13 36.11 2.75 17.32
CA THR A 13 36.43 4.00 18.03
C THR A 13 35.52 4.18 19.26
N LEU A 14 34.20 4.05 19.09
CA LEU A 14 33.24 4.17 20.20
C LEU A 14 33.48 3.13 21.29
N ALA A 15 33.72 1.87 20.92
CA ALA A 15 34.04 0.81 21.88
C ALA A 15 35.33 1.13 22.65
N SER A 16 36.37 1.65 21.97
CA SER A 16 37.63 2.01 22.59
C SER A 16 37.50 3.19 23.57
N GLU A 17 36.69 4.21 23.24
CA GLU A 17 36.41 5.35 24.12
C GLU A 17 35.70 4.91 25.39
N ILE A 18 34.70 4.03 25.26
CA ILE A 18 33.93 3.49 26.39
C ILE A 18 34.82 2.66 27.31
N VAL A 19 35.62 1.74 26.75
CA VAL A 19 36.54 0.91 27.54
C VAL A 19 37.61 1.77 28.22
N SER A 20 38.15 2.78 27.53
CA SER A 20 39.14 3.71 28.12
C SER A 20 38.57 4.47 29.32
N ALA A 21 37.32 4.95 29.23
CA ALA A 21 36.66 5.66 30.33
C ALA A 21 36.32 4.73 31.51
N TYR A 22 36.02 3.47 31.23
CA TYR A 22 35.75 2.46 32.25
C TYR A 22 37.03 2.12 33.03
N VAL A 23 38.13 1.84 32.33
CA VAL A 23 39.42 1.46 32.95
C VAL A 23 40.09 2.65 33.65
N SER A 24 39.81 3.90 33.25
CA SER A 24 40.34 5.07 33.97
C SER A 24 39.73 5.25 35.37
N HIS A 25 38.56 4.67 35.63
CA HIS A 25 37.85 4.75 36.91
C HIS A 25 37.76 3.40 37.64
N ASN A 26 38.11 2.29 36.99
CA ASN A 26 37.97 0.94 37.52
C ASN A 26 39.24 0.13 37.25
N HIS A 27 39.68 -0.64 38.24
CA HIS A 27 40.85 -1.50 38.09
C HIS A 27 40.45 -2.82 37.41
N VAL A 28 41.04 -3.10 36.25
CA VAL A 28 40.80 -4.31 35.44
C VAL A 28 42.12 -5.02 35.21
N GLN A 29 42.14 -6.36 35.31
CA GLN A 29 43.36 -7.12 35.01
C GLN A 29 43.64 -7.14 33.51
N SER A 30 44.92 -7.12 33.13
CA SER A 30 45.33 -7.11 31.71
C SER A 30 44.79 -8.32 30.92
N ALA A 31 44.52 -9.44 31.59
CA ALA A 31 43.94 -10.64 31.00
C ALA A 31 42.46 -10.48 30.60
N ASP A 32 41.71 -9.59 31.26
CA ASP A 32 40.27 -9.42 31.06
C ASP A 32 39.94 -8.32 30.03
N LEU A 33 40.90 -7.45 29.69
CA LEU A 33 40.73 -6.36 28.72
C LEU A 33 40.23 -6.83 27.34
N PRO A 34 40.75 -7.92 26.73
CA PRO A 34 40.27 -8.39 25.45
C PRO A 34 38.83 -8.90 25.50
N GLY A 35 38.42 -9.51 26.61
CA GLY A 35 37.05 -9.96 26.82
C GLY A 35 36.09 -8.78 26.87
N LEU A 36 36.40 -7.80 27.72
CA LEU A 36 35.60 -6.58 27.89
C LEU A 36 35.43 -5.81 26.57
N LEU A 37 36.50 -5.66 25.78
CA LEU A 37 36.43 -4.98 24.49
C LEU A 37 35.48 -5.69 23.52
N ASN A 38 35.54 -7.02 23.46
CA ASN A 38 34.65 -7.81 22.60
C ASN A 38 33.19 -7.72 23.04
N GLU A 39 32.91 -7.77 24.34
CA GLU A 39 31.56 -7.64 24.88
C GLU A 39 30.94 -6.27 24.56
N VAL A 40 31.69 -5.19 24.81
CA VAL A 40 31.23 -3.82 24.51
C VAL A 40 31.03 -3.63 23.01
N HIS A 41 31.98 -4.08 22.18
CA HIS A 41 31.84 -3.99 20.73
C HIS A 41 30.64 -4.81 20.21
N ALA A 42 30.40 -6.01 20.76
CA ALA A 42 29.24 -6.82 20.43
C ALA A 42 27.92 -6.17 20.87
N ALA A 43 27.87 -5.56 22.05
CA ALA A 43 26.70 -4.85 22.56
C ALA A 43 26.35 -3.63 21.69
N ILE A 44 27.34 -2.80 21.32
CA ILE A 44 27.13 -1.64 20.44
C ILE A 44 26.67 -2.11 19.06
N ARG A 45 27.31 -3.16 18.50
CA ARG A 45 26.88 -3.75 17.24
C ARG A 45 25.44 -4.27 17.33
N GLY A 46 25.07 -4.94 18.41
CA GLY A 46 23.71 -5.42 18.65
C GLY A 46 22.68 -4.30 18.68
N VAL A 47 23.00 -3.16 19.31
CA VAL A 47 22.10 -1.99 19.31
C VAL A 47 22.01 -1.34 17.93
N CYS A 48 23.12 -1.24 17.20
CA CYS A 48 23.12 -0.73 15.82
C CYS A 48 22.38 -1.66 14.85
N ASP A 49 22.42 -2.97 15.08
CA ASP A 49 21.79 -3.98 14.24
C ASP A 49 20.32 -4.26 14.64
N ALA A 50 19.94 -4.03 15.90
CA ALA A 50 18.56 -4.16 16.39
C ALA A 50 17.56 -3.19 15.70
N GLY A 51 18.05 -2.21 14.94
CA GLY A 51 17.26 -1.37 14.05
C GLY A 51 17.05 -1.95 12.64
N GLN A 52 17.78 -2.99 12.26
CA GLN A 52 17.55 -3.74 11.03
C GLN A 52 16.49 -4.81 11.32
N SER A 53 15.22 -4.44 11.11
CA SER A 53 14.24 -5.46 10.72
C SER A 53 14.85 -6.30 9.59
N PRO A 54 14.64 -7.63 9.58
CA PRO A 54 15.21 -8.51 8.58
C PRO A 54 14.97 -7.90 7.19
N PRO A 55 15.94 -7.99 6.26
CA PRO A 55 15.75 -7.47 4.91
C PRO A 55 14.43 -8.01 4.41
N ILE A 56 13.56 -7.14 3.87
CA ILE A 56 12.22 -7.46 3.39
C ILE A 56 12.36 -8.61 2.40
N ALA A 57 12.34 -9.83 2.92
CA ALA A 57 12.38 -11.04 2.16
C ALA A 57 11.01 -11.05 1.52
N LYS A 58 10.99 -10.91 0.20
CA LYS A 58 9.80 -11.05 -0.64
C LYS A 58 8.92 -12.12 -0.01
N ALA A 59 7.66 -11.78 0.29
CA ALA A 59 6.78 -12.68 1.00
C ALA A 59 6.81 -14.06 0.32
N THR A 60 7.09 -15.11 1.08
CA THR A 60 7.20 -16.46 0.54
C THR A 60 5.87 -16.81 -0.11
N ALA A 61 5.87 -17.61 -1.19
CA ALA A 61 4.63 -18.01 -1.85
C ALA A 61 3.62 -18.66 -0.87
N GLN A 62 4.10 -19.31 0.19
CA GLN A 62 3.24 -19.86 1.26
C GLN A 62 2.61 -18.77 2.14
N GLU A 63 3.31 -17.67 2.42
CA GLU A 63 2.78 -16.55 3.20
C GLU A 63 1.75 -15.74 2.41
N ILE A 64 1.98 -15.57 1.10
CA ILE A 64 1.01 -14.99 0.16
C ILE A 64 -0.25 -15.85 0.08
N ARG A 65 -0.11 -17.18 0.06
CA ARG A 65 -1.28 -18.09 0.09
C ARG A 65 -2.02 -18.03 1.42
N ARG A 66 -1.32 -17.90 2.53
CA ARG A 66 -1.92 -17.78 3.88
C ARG A 66 -2.62 -16.44 4.11
N SER A 67 -2.17 -15.38 3.44
CA SER A 67 -2.78 -14.05 3.60
C SER A 67 -4.14 -13.93 2.91
N ILE A 68 -4.46 -14.83 1.96
CA ILE A 68 -5.74 -14.84 1.24
C ILE A 68 -6.68 -15.82 1.92
N ASN A 69 -7.64 -15.30 2.68
CA ASN A 69 -8.78 -16.08 3.19
C ASN A 69 -10.07 -15.59 2.50
N PRO A 70 -11.08 -16.46 2.36
CA PRO A 70 -12.35 -16.09 1.71
C PRO A 70 -13.07 -14.93 2.43
N ASP A 71 -12.96 -14.85 3.75
CA ASP A 71 -13.61 -13.84 4.58
C ASP A 71 -12.76 -12.59 4.87
N PHE A 72 -11.44 -12.73 4.85
CA PHE A 72 -10.51 -11.65 5.20
C PHE A 72 -9.15 -11.80 4.51
N LEU A 73 -8.46 -10.69 4.36
CA LEU A 73 -7.08 -10.61 3.87
C LEU A 73 -6.16 -10.17 4.99
N ILE A 74 -5.02 -10.83 5.16
CA ILE A 74 -4.01 -10.43 6.14
C ILE A 74 -3.08 -9.37 5.51
N SER A 75 -2.87 -8.25 6.20
CA SER A 75 -1.93 -7.21 5.78
C SER A 75 -0.49 -7.62 6.12
N PHE A 76 0.43 -7.50 5.16
CA PHE A 76 1.86 -7.72 5.39
C PHE A 76 2.52 -6.56 6.16
N GLU A 77 1.88 -5.39 6.22
CA GLU A 77 2.37 -4.26 7.04
C GLU A 77 2.18 -4.51 8.54
N ASP A 78 1.04 -5.10 8.91
CA ASP A 78 0.55 -5.09 10.30
C ASP A 78 0.23 -6.48 10.86
N GLY A 79 0.15 -7.50 10.00
CA GLY A 79 -0.28 -8.86 10.35
C GLY A 79 -1.76 -9.00 10.71
N LYS A 80 -2.57 -7.94 10.56
CA LYS A 80 -3.99 -7.93 10.96
C LYS A 80 -4.93 -8.34 9.82
N PRO A 81 -6.07 -9.00 10.14
CA PRO A 81 -7.08 -9.37 9.15
C PRO A 81 -7.98 -8.17 8.79
N TYR A 82 -8.21 -7.97 7.48
CA TYR A 82 -9.06 -6.92 6.94
C TYR A 82 -9.98 -7.45 5.84
N LYS A 83 -11.23 -6.98 5.81
CA LYS A 83 -12.14 -7.27 4.67
C LYS A 83 -11.72 -6.55 3.38
N THR A 84 -11.12 -5.38 3.52
CA THR A 84 -10.60 -4.58 2.40
C THR A 84 -9.23 -4.00 2.76
N LEU A 85 -8.19 -4.37 2.02
CA LEU A 85 -6.85 -3.80 2.20
C LEU A 85 -6.77 -2.38 1.64
N ARG A 86 -7.58 -2.01 0.64
CA ARG A 86 -7.58 -0.66 0.04
C ARG A 86 -7.69 0.45 1.10
N ARG A 87 -8.67 0.36 2.01
CA ARG A 87 -8.85 1.37 3.08
C ARG A 87 -7.63 1.45 3.99
N HIS A 88 -7.06 0.31 4.34
CA HIS A 88 -5.87 0.25 5.21
C HIS A 88 -4.65 0.88 4.53
N LEU A 89 -4.42 0.58 3.26
CA LEU A 89 -3.32 1.14 2.48
C LEU A 89 -3.47 2.66 2.29
N THR A 90 -4.67 3.15 2.00
CA THR A 90 -4.93 4.59 1.87
C THR A 90 -4.66 5.35 3.15
N LEU A 91 -5.02 4.79 4.33
CA LEU A 91 -4.70 5.40 5.63
C LEU A 91 -3.19 5.54 5.88
N ARG A 92 -2.39 4.68 5.25
CA ARG A 92 -0.92 4.70 5.31
C ARG A 92 -0.28 5.50 4.16
N GLY A 93 -1.08 6.13 3.29
CA GLY A 93 -0.58 6.83 2.10
C GLY A 93 0.02 5.91 1.04
N LEU A 94 -0.26 4.60 1.10
CA LEU A 94 0.25 3.61 0.15
C LEU A 94 -0.79 3.34 -0.94
N THR A 95 -0.33 3.30 -2.19
CA THR A 95 -1.16 2.81 -3.30
C THR A 95 -1.13 1.27 -3.32
N PRO A 96 -2.19 0.62 -3.85
CA PRO A 96 -2.20 -0.83 -4.01
C PRO A 96 -1.02 -1.36 -4.85
N GLU A 97 -0.55 -0.59 -5.82
CA GLU A 97 0.59 -0.95 -6.66
C GLU A 97 1.91 -0.84 -5.89
N ALA A 98 2.11 0.25 -5.15
CA ALA A 98 3.28 0.41 -4.29
C ALA A 98 3.38 -0.69 -3.24
N TYR A 99 2.24 -1.11 -2.67
CA TYR A 99 2.18 -2.24 -1.76
C TYR A 99 2.58 -3.57 -2.43
N ARG A 100 2.09 -3.82 -3.65
CA ARG A 100 2.50 -5.01 -4.43
C ARG A 100 4.00 -5.01 -4.73
N ALA A 101 4.55 -3.88 -5.16
CA ALA A 101 5.97 -3.75 -5.45
C ALA A 101 6.84 -3.91 -4.19
N LYS A 102 6.41 -3.33 -3.06
CA LYS A 102 7.12 -3.38 -1.78
C LYS A 102 7.31 -4.82 -1.27
N TRP A 103 6.29 -5.66 -1.41
CA TRP A 103 6.30 -7.04 -0.90
C TRP A 103 6.51 -8.10 -1.98
N GLY A 104 6.63 -7.70 -3.26
CA GLY A 104 6.79 -8.61 -4.39
C GLY A 104 5.55 -9.48 -4.67
N LEU A 105 4.35 -8.97 -4.40
CA LEU A 105 3.11 -9.71 -4.67
C LEU A 105 2.82 -9.75 -6.18
N ALA A 106 2.15 -10.82 -6.63
CA ALA A 106 1.63 -10.92 -7.98
C ALA A 106 0.64 -9.79 -8.31
N SER A 107 0.54 -9.43 -9.59
CA SER A 107 -0.44 -8.45 -10.09
C SER A 107 -1.88 -8.85 -9.76
N ASP A 108 -2.15 -10.15 -9.78
CA ASP A 108 -3.46 -10.77 -9.50
C ASP A 108 -3.82 -10.84 -8.00
N TYR A 109 -3.00 -10.27 -7.10
CA TYR A 109 -3.29 -10.32 -5.67
C TYR A 109 -4.57 -9.52 -5.33
N PRO A 110 -5.57 -10.15 -4.67
CA PRO A 110 -6.83 -9.50 -4.32
C PRO A 110 -6.63 -8.46 -3.21
N MET A 111 -7.25 -7.29 -3.40
CA MET A 111 -7.23 -6.20 -2.40
C MET A 111 -8.48 -6.15 -1.53
N THR A 112 -9.45 -7.02 -1.80
CA THR A 112 -10.72 -7.16 -1.10
C THR A 112 -11.03 -8.63 -0.94
N ALA A 113 -11.56 -9.02 0.23
CA ALA A 113 -11.93 -10.40 0.49
C ALA A 113 -13.03 -10.85 -0.49
N GLN A 114 -13.08 -12.16 -0.76
CA GLN A 114 -14.04 -12.72 -1.69
C GLN A 114 -15.48 -12.52 -1.18
N SER A 115 -15.74 -12.82 0.10
CA SER A 115 -17.11 -12.69 0.65
C SER A 115 -17.61 -11.23 0.65
N TYR A 116 -16.72 -10.25 0.82
CA TYR A 116 -17.07 -8.83 0.70
C TYR A 116 -17.42 -8.44 -0.73
N SER A 117 -16.70 -8.98 -1.72
CA SER A 117 -16.94 -8.74 -3.14
C SER A 117 -18.27 -9.38 -3.58
N GLU A 118 -18.56 -10.60 -3.11
CA GLU A 118 -19.81 -11.31 -3.36
C GLU A 118 -21.01 -10.57 -2.78
N GLN A 119 -20.97 -10.17 -1.50
CA GLN A 119 -22.04 -9.40 -0.83
C GLN A 119 -22.35 -8.09 -1.58
N ARG A 120 -21.31 -7.34 -1.97
CA ARG A 120 -21.51 -6.10 -2.75
C ARG A 120 -22.08 -6.38 -4.14
N SER A 121 -21.66 -7.45 -4.80
CA SER A 121 -22.18 -7.83 -6.12
C SER A 121 -23.64 -8.28 -6.08
N GLN A 122 -24.07 -8.96 -5.01
CA GLN A 122 -25.45 -9.39 -4.80
C GLN A 122 -26.34 -8.17 -4.55
N LEU A 123 -25.90 -7.27 -3.66
CA LEU A 123 -26.60 -6.02 -3.37
C LEU A 123 -26.71 -5.12 -4.62
N ALA A 124 -25.65 -5.05 -5.43
CA ALA A 124 -25.68 -4.37 -6.71
C ALA A 124 -26.72 -4.96 -7.68
N ARG A 125 -26.74 -6.30 -7.82
CA ARG A 125 -27.71 -7.01 -8.65
C ARG A 125 -29.15 -6.79 -8.16
N SER A 126 -29.39 -6.82 -6.86
CA SER A 126 -30.71 -6.52 -6.29
C SER A 126 -31.12 -5.05 -6.48
N LEU A 127 -30.16 -4.13 -6.55
CA LEU A 127 -30.40 -2.71 -6.80
C LEU A 127 -30.46 -2.34 -8.30
N GLY A 128 -30.38 -3.31 -9.22
CA GLY A 128 -30.60 -3.09 -10.65
C GLY A 128 -29.35 -2.95 -11.52
N LEU A 129 -28.14 -3.22 -11.01
CA LEU A 129 -26.96 -3.39 -11.88
C LEU A 129 -27.11 -4.66 -12.73
N GLY A 130 -27.27 -4.49 -14.04
CA GLY A 130 -27.41 -5.58 -15.02
C GLY A 130 -28.84 -5.85 -15.51
N GLN A 131 -29.84 -5.07 -15.06
CA GLN A 131 -31.14 -5.05 -15.74
C GLN A 131 -30.95 -4.41 -17.12
N PRO A 132 -31.27 -5.10 -18.23
CA PRO A 132 -31.28 -4.45 -19.53
C PRO A 132 -32.26 -3.29 -19.40
N ARG A 133 -31.78 -2.06 -19.64
CA ARG A 133 -32.66 -0.91 -19.79
C ARG A 133 -33.59 -1.32 -20.93
N ALA A 134 -34.86 -1.62 -20.60
CA ALA A 134 -35.87 -1.88 -21.60
C ALA A 134 -35.70 -0.80 -22.65
N ALA A 135 -35.44 -1.22 -23.90
CA ALA A 135 -35.21 -0.32 -25.01
C ALA A 135 -36.25 0.79 -24.88
N ALA A 136 -35.77 2.03 -24.78
CA ALA A 136 -36.66 3.17 -24.86
C ALA A 136 -37.55 2.92 -26.08
N PRO A 137 -38.90 2.95 -25.95
CA PRO A 137 -39.74 2.82 -27.12
C PRO A 137 -39.23 3.84 -28.14
N GLU A 138 -38.90 3.36 -29.33
CA GLU A 138 -38.51 4.22 -30.45
C GLU A 138 -39.52 5.36 -30.51
N PRO A 139 -39.09 6.63 -30.54
CA PRO A 139 -40.02 7.73 -30.72
C PRO A 139 -40.67 7.52 -32.09
N GLU A 140 -41.92 7.08 -32.06
CA GLU A 140 -42.83 7.05 -33.20
C GLU A 140 -42.77 8.44 -33.84
N ALA A 141 -42.25 8.47 -35.07
CA ALA A 141 -42.05 9.71 -35.81
C ALA A 141 -43.41 10.39 -36.02
N GLU A 142 -43.64 11.49 -35.29
CA GLU A 142 -44.72 12.42 -35.60
C GLU A 142 -44.53 12.96 -37.03
N PRO A 143 -45.56 12.92 -37.89
CA PRO A 143 -45.45 13.45 -39.24
C PRO A 143 -45.27 14.97 -39.21
N ALA A 144 -44.23 15.45 -39.88
CA ALA A 144 -43.87 16.87 -39.96
C ALA A 144 -45.03 17.76 -40.45
N PRO A 145 -45.21 18.96 -39.88
CA PRO A 145 -46.21 19.91 -40.36
C PRO A 145 -45.78 20.54 -41.69
N GLN A 146 -46.71 20.57 -42.64
CA GLN A 146 -46.54 21.14 -43.98
C GLN A 146 -46.33 22.67 -43.92
N PRO A 147 -45.48 23.26 -44.78
CA PRO A 147 -45.21 24.70 -44.75
C PRO A 147 -46.36 25.50 -45.37
N ALA A 148 -47.01 26.33 -44.55
CA ALA A 148 -48.05 27.26 -44.97
C ALA A 148 -47.46 28.52 -45.65
N GLY A 149 -47.82 28.70 -46.93
CA GLY A 149 -48.32 29.96 -47.49
C GLY A 149 -47.42 31.21 -47.51
N LYS A 150 -46.91 31.54 -48.70
CA LYS A 150 -46.26 32.81 -49.09
C LYS A 150 -47.10 34.05 -48.70
N ARG A 151 -46.57 34.95 -47.86
CA ARG A 151 -47.10 36.32 -47.71
C ARG A 151 -46.69 37.18 -48.91
N ARG A 152 -47.65 37.50 -49.77
CA ARG A 152 -47.53 38.57 -50.78
C ARG A 152 -47.82 39.92 -50.14
N ALA A 153 -46.96 40.89 -50.40
CA ALA A 153 -47.14 42.30 -50.07
C ALA A 153 -48.15 42.99 -50.99
N ARG A 154 -48.95 43.93 -50.47
CA ARG A 154 -49.38 45.16 -51.17
C ARG A 154 -50.06 46.20 -50.24
N SER A 155 -49.34 47.31 -50.03
CA SER A 155 -49.72 48.74 -50.18
C SER A 155 -51.03 49.34 -49.62
N LYS A 156 -50.83 50.47 -48.87
CA LYS A 156 -51.53 51.80 -48.79
C LYS A 156 -53.07 51.84 -48.65
N GLU A 157 -53.72 52.73 -47.88
CA GLU A 157 -53.69 54.21 -47.91
C GLU A 157 -54.60 54.86 -46.81
N ALA A 158 -54.33 56.14 -46.48
CA ALA A 158 -55.15 57.23 -45.85
C ALA A 158 -55.72 57.03 -44.41
N VAL A 159 -55.70 58.01 -43.50
CA VAL A 159 -55.97 59.47 -43.55
C VAL A 159 -55.01 60.25 -42.65
#